data_AF-A0A2V6SQP0-F1
#
_entry.id   AF-A0A2V6SQP0-F1
#
_cell.length_a   1.000
_cell.length_b   1.000
_cell.length_c   1.000
_cell.angle_alpha   90.00
_cell.angle_beta   90.00
_cell.angle_gamma   90.00
#
_symmetry.space_group_name_H-M   'P 1'
#
loop_
_entity.id
_entity.type
_entity.pdbx_description
1 polymer ?
#
loop_
_entity_poly.entity_id
_entity_poly.type
_entity_poly.pdbx_seq_one_letter_code
_entity_poly.pdbx_strand_id
1 'polypeptide(L)'
;MRTTRWLAAMVVSAWWLAGGPAWSADDKPHPPQTKAHARADDKVNINEADHAELMKLEGVGAGMAKKIIAWREAHGPFKRAQDLEKVPGVGKAVLDKNHGRIAVK
;
A
#
# COMPACT_ATOMS: atom_id res chain seq x y z
N MET A 1 17.45 10.34 47.74
CA MET A 1 17.22 11.59 46.97
C MET A 1 18.34 11.74 45.94
N ARG A 2 18.05 12.12 44.68
CA ARG A 2 18.99 12.55 43.58
C ARG A 2 20.08 11.52 43.15
N THR A 3 20.15 10.97 41.92
CA THR A 3 20.53 11.51 40.56
C THR A 3 22.02 11.91 40.44
N THR A 4 22.76 11.76 39.32
CA THR A 4 22.39 11.85 37.86
C THR A 4 23.34 11.03 36.93
N ARG A 5 23.01 10.88 35.63
CA ARG A 5 23.79 10.32 34.48
C ARG A 5 24.99 11.19 34.06
N TRP A 6 25.87 10.71 33.16
CA TRP A 6 26.64 11.54 32.18
C TRP A 6 26.90 10.85 30.82
N LEU A 7 27.26 11.66 29.80
CA LEU A 7 27.37 11.35 28.34
C LEU A 7 28.78 10.93 27.86
N ALA A 8 28.84 10.29 26.68
CA ALA A 8 29.98 10.23 25.72
C ALA A 8 29.40 9.99 24.30
N ALA A 9 29.63 10.82 23.26
CA ALA A 9 30.83 10.94 22.38
C ALA A 9 30.85 9.86 21.24
N MET A 10 31.25 10.10 19.97
CA MET A 10 31.75 11.29 19.25
C MET A 10 31.83 11.08 17.69
N VAL A 11 31.77 12.18 16.92
CA VAL A 11 32.60 12.58 15.72
C VAL A 11 32.87 11.63 14.53
N VAL A 12 32.61 12.12 13.29
CA VAL A 12 33.61 12.26 12.18
C VAL A 12 33.32 13.56 11.39
N SER A 13 34.35 14.28 10.93
CA SER A 13 34.21 15.53 10.14
C SER A 13 35.41 15.74 9.19
N ALA A 14 35.16 16.08 7.91
CA ALA A 14 36.08 16.75 6.96
C ALA A 14 35.29 17.01 5.65
N TRP A 15 34.90 18.26 5.33
CA TRP A 15 35.64 19.32 4.60
C TRP A 15 35.61 19.18 3.06
N TRP A 16 35.58 20.34 2.39
CA TRP A 16 34.78 20.59 1.18
C TRP A 16 35.62 21.33 0.12
N LEU A 17 35.56 20.92 -1.16
CA LEU A 17 35.91 21.76 -2.34
C LEU A 17 35.58 21.04 -3.68
N ALA A 18 35.04 21.80 -4.64
CA ALA A 18 34.75 21.46 -6.04
C ALA A 18 33.60 20.46 -6.34
N GLY A 19 32.47 20.99 -6.87
CA GLY A 19 31.40 20.21 -7.49
C GLY A 19 30.01 20.86 -7.37
N GLY A 20 29.51 21.45 -8.46
CA GLY A 20 28.15 22.02 -8.55
C GLY A 20 27.04 20.96 -8.62
N PRO A 21 25.75 21.37 -8.55
CA PRO A 21 24.68 20.49 -8.10
C PRO A 21 24.07 19.62 -9.22
N ALA A 22 23.81 18.36 -8.90
CA ALA A 22 22.80 17.54 -9.56
C ALA A 22 21.77 17.12 -8.51
N TRP A 23 20.70 17.91 -8.36
CA TRP A 23 19.44 17.41 -7.79
C TRP A 23 18.82 16.49 -8.87
N SER A 24 19.31 15.26 -8.95
CA SER A 24 18.51 14.18 -9.53
C SER A 24 17.32 13.97 -8.60
N ALA A 25 16.13 13.92 -9.19
CA ALA A 25 14.84 13.91 -8.49
C ALA A 25 14.71 12.72 -7.51
N ASP A 26 13.65 12.77 -6.70
CA ASP A 26 13.14 11.78 -5.74
C ASP A 26 13.12 10.29 -6.20
N ASP A 27 14.28 9.70 -6.50
CA ASP A 27 14.52 8.26 -6.38
C ASP A 27 14.73 7.93 -4.90
N LYS A 28 13.65 8.13 -4.12
CA LYS A 28 13.52 7.47 -2.82
C LYS A 28 13.50 5.98 -3.11
N PRO A 29 14.52 5.20 -2.68
CA PRO A 29 14.49 3.76 -2.87
C PRO A 29 13.33 3.23 -2.04
N HIS A 30 12.21 2.96 -2.71
CA HIS A 30 11.16 2.18 -2.11
C HIS A 30 11.78 0.80 -1.87
N PRO A 31 11.93 0.35 -0.61
CA PRO A 31 12.44 -0.99 -0.37
C PRO A 31 11.52 -1.96 -1.11
N PRO A 32 12.05 -3.00 -1.78
CA PRO A 32 11.21 -3.98 -2.43
C PRO A 32 10.31 -4.58 -1.36
N GLN A 33 9.02 -4.22 -1.38
CA GLN A 33 8.04 -4.72 -0.41
C GLN A 33 7.66 -6.15 -0.78
N THR A 34 8.62 -7.07 -0.65
CA THR A 34 8.38 -8.50 -0.58
C THR A 34 7.67 -8.81 0.73
N LYS A 35 6.39 -8.41 0.85
CA LYS A 35 5.45 -8.95 1.84
C LYS A 35 5.17 -10.40 1.45
N ALA A 36 6.14 -11.27 1.66
CA ALA A 36 6.04 -12.71 1.46
C ALA A 36 5.13 -13.31 2.55
N HIS A 37 3.82 -13.08 2.44
CA HIS A 37 2.82 -13.80 3.21
C HIS A 37 2.30 -14.99 2.39
N ALA A 38 3.20 -15.95 2.18
CA ALA A 38 2.85 -17.30 1.75
C ALA A 38 2.17 -18.08 2.90
N ARG A 39 0.97 -17.63 3.29
CA ARG A 39 -0.05 -18.49 3.88
C ARG A 39 -1.24 -18.45 2.93
N ALA A 40 -1.75 -19.63 2.60
CA ALA A 40 -2.80 -19.83 1.60
C ALA A 40 -4.18 -19.38 2.10
N ASP A 41 -4.35 -18.06 2.21
CA ASP A 41 -5.65 -17.40 2.08
C ASP A 41 -5.66 -16.77 0.68
N ASP A 42 -6.53 -17.25 -0.22
CA ASP A 42 -6.80 -16.67 -1.56
C ASP A 42 -7.49 -15.29 -1.50
N LYS A 43 -7.13 -14.47 -0.51
CA LYS A 43 -7.79 -13.23 -0.13
C LYS A 43 -7.01 -12.01 -0.57
N VAL A 44 -7.63 -11.21 -1.41
CA VAL A 44 -7.13 -9.92 -1.89
C VAL A 44 -7.55 -8.84 -0.89
N ASN A 45 -6.61 -8.10 -0.30
CA ASN A 45 -6.94 -6.96 0.57
C ASN A 45 -7.27 -5.73 -0.27
N ILE A 46 -8.54 -5.35 -0.39
CA ILE A 46 -8.96 -4.27 -1.30
C ILE A 46 -8.40 -2.88 -0.96
N ASN A 47 -7.96 -2.67 0.29
CA ASN A 47 -7.35 -1.41 0.73
C ASN A 47 -5.88 -1.29 0.29
N GLU A 48 -5.12 -2.39 0.34
CA GLU A 48 -3.68 -2.41 0.00
C GLU A 48 -3.39 -2.93 -1.41
N ALA A 49 -4.28 -3.74 -1.99
CA ALA A 49 -4.01 -4.50 -3.21
C ALA A 49 -3.65 -3.61 -4.40
N ASP A 50 -2.72 -4.10 -5.20
CA ASP A 50 -2.33 -3.49 -6.45
C ASP A 50 -3.37 -3.77 -7.57
N HIS A 51 -3.14 -3.19 -8.75
CA HIS A 51 -4.04 -3.36 -9.89
C HIS A 51 -4.12 -4.83 -10.36
N ALA A 52 -3.00 -5.56 -10.34
CA ALA A 52 -2.95 -6.96 -10.76
C ALA A 52 -3.59 -7.90 -9.72
N GLU A 53 -3.44 -7.63 -8.43
CA GLU A 53 -4.11 -8.36 -7.34
C GLU A 53 -5.62 -8.18 -7.35
N LEU A 54 -6.12 -6.96 -7.55
CA LEU A 54 -7.55 -6.73 -7.72
C LEU A 54 -8.12 -7.51 -8.91
N MET A 55 -7.35 -7.66 -10.00
CA MET A 55 -7.73 -8.46 -11.17
C MET A 55 -7.76 -9.98 -10.93
N LYS A 56 -7.27 -10.49 -9.78
CA LYS A 56 -7.42 -11.91 -9.39
C LYS A 56 -8.84 -12.24 -8.91
N LEU A 57 -9.66 -11.23 -8.61
CA LEU A 57 -11.06 -11.38 -8.21
C LEU A 57 -11.95 -11.65 -9.42
N GLU A 58 -12.87 -12.61 -9.28
CA GLU A 58 -13.70 -13.05 -10.40
C GLU A 58 -14.69 -11.95 -10.82
N GLY A 59 -14.66 -11.54 -12.09
CA GLY A 59 -15.44 -10.42 -12.60
C GLY A 59 -14.80 -9.03 -12.41
N VAL A 60 -13.62 -8.93 -11.80
CA VAL A 60 -12.87 -7.67 -11.69
C VAL A 60 -11.84 -7.57 -12.83
N GLY A 61 -12.26 -6.96 -13.94
CA GLY A 61 -11.33 -6.63 -15.04
C GLY A 61 -10.49 -5.38 -14.76
N ALA A 62 -9.53 -5.08 -15.65
CA ALA A 62 -8.64 -3.92 -15.53
C ALA A 62 -9.36 -2.58 -15.31
N GLY A 63 -10.53 -2.38 -15.92
CA GLY A 63 -11.36 -1.18 -15.71
C GLY A 63 -12.00 -1.12 -14.32
N MET A 64 -12.39 -2.25 -13.74
CA MET A 64 -12.95 -2.30 -12.38
C MET A 64 -11.85 -2.11 -11.33
N ALA A 65 -10.69 -2.76 -11.49
CA ALA A 65 -9.54 -2.55 -10.61
C ALA A 65 -9.11 -1.08 -10.55
N LYS A 66 -9.03 -0.37 -11.69
CA LYS A 66 -8.78 1.09 -11.70
C LYS A 66 -9.84 1.89 -10.93
N LYS A 67 -11.12 1.56 -11.07
CA LYS A 67 -12.21 2.24 -10.35
C LYS A 67 -12.16 1.98 -8.85
N ILE A 68 -11.81 0.78 -8.41
CA ILE A 68 -11.65 0.44 -6.97
C ILE A 68 -10.52 1.28 -6.36
N ILE A 69 -9.38 1.41 -7.07
CA ILE A 69 -8.24 2.25 -6.66
C ILE A 69 -8.66 3.73 -6.59
N ALA A 70 -9.23 4.28 -7.66
CA ALA A 70 -9.69 5.67 -7.68
C ALA A 70 -10.76 5.97 -6.62
N TRP A 71 -11.63 4.99 -6.30
CA TRP A 71 -12.63 5.15 -5.26
C TRP A 71 -11.99 5.25 -3.87
N ARG A 72 -11.02 4.37 -3.53
CA ARG A 72 -10.33 4.43 -2.22
C ARG A 72 -9.44 5.67 -2.07
N GLU A 73 -8.91 6.20 -3.16
CA GLU A 73 -8.17 7.46 -3.17
C GLU A 73 -9.09 8.67 -2.92
N ALA A 74 -10.30 8.68 -3.50
CA ALA A 74 -11.24 9.79 -3.37
C ALA A 74 -12.11 9.75 -2.08
N HIS A 75 -12.45 8.57 -1.57
CA HIS A 75 -13.37 8.38 -0.44
C HIS A 75 -12.70 7.83 0.82
N GLY A 76 -11.42 7.45 0.73
CA GLY A 76 -10.71 6.73 1.79
C GLY A 76 -10.93 5.20 1.74
N PRO A 77 -10.32 4.47 2.69
CA PRO A 77 -10.34 3.00 2.69
C PRO A 77 -11.75 2.43 2.89
N PHE A 78 -11.98 1.27 2.27
CA PHE A 78 -13.20 0.47 2.46
C PHE A 78 -13.24 -0.09 3.88
N LYS A 79 -14.41 -0.08 4.53
CA LYS A 79 -14.60 -0.58 5.91
C LYS A 79 -15.10 -2.02 5.95
N ARG A 80 -15.68 -2.50 4.85
CA ARG A 80 -16.19 -3.87 4.67
C ARG A 80 -16.22 -4.22 3.19
N ALA A 81 -16.23 -5.52 2.87
CA ALA A 81 -16.31 -5.99 1.48
C ALA A 81 -17.51 -5.37 0.72
N GLN A 82 -18.66 -5.23 1.39
CA GLN A 82 -19.89 -4.65 0.84
C GLN A 82 -19.74 -3.19 0.39
N ASP A 83 -18.75 -2.43 0.91
CA ASP A 83 -18.52 -1.06 0.45
C ASP A 83 -18.08 -1.01 -1.03
N LEU A 84 -17.60 -2.11 -1.62
CA LEU A 84 -17.29 -2.20 -3.04
C LEU A 84 -18.50 -1.96 -3.95
N GLU A 85 -19.73 -2.23 -3.50
CA GLU A 85 -20.95 -1.90 -4.29
C GLU A 85 -21.11 -0.40 -4.57
N LYS A 86 -20.40 0.46 -3.83
CA LYS A 86 -20.33 1.91 -4.07
C LYS A 86 -19.43 2.27 -5.27
N VAL A 87 -18.65 1.32 -5.78
CA VAL A 87 -17.76 1.52 -6.93
C VAL A 87 -18.56 1.31 -8.23
N PRO A 88 -18.69 2.33 -9.11
CA PRO A 88 -19.58 2.25 -10.28
C PRO A 88 -19.27 1.08 -11.23
N GLY A 89 -20.12 0.04 -11.19
CA GLY A 89 -20.00 -1.18 -12.00
C GLY A 89 -19.55 -2.42 -11.24
N VAL A 90 -19.13 -2.31 -9.98
CA VAL A 90 -18.96 -3.46 -9.10
C VAL A 90 -20.34 -3.83 -8.53
N GLY A 91 -21.02 -4.75 -9.21
CA GLY A 91 -22.35 -5.22 -8.78
C GLY A 91 -22.27 -6.36 -7.75
N LYS A 92 -23.41 -6.64 -7.11
CA LYS A 92 -23.58 -7.72 -6.12
C LYS A 92 -23.05 -9.08 -6.60
N ALA A 93 -23.17 -9.39 -7.89
CA ALA A 93 -22.61 -10.62 -8.48
C ALA A 93 -21.09 -10.76 -8.31
N VAL A 94 -20.33 -9.66 -8.30
CA VAL A 94 -18.88 -9.68 -8.03
C VAL A 94 -18.63 -9.96 -6.55
N LEU A 95 -19.43 -9.40 -5.65
CA LEU A 95 -19.33 -9.69 -4.22
C LEU A 95 -19.69 -11.13 -3.88
N ASP A 96 -20.83 -11.63 -4.39
CA ASP A 96 -21.29 -12.99 -4.10
C ASP A 96 -20.26 -14.04 -4.57
N LYS A 97 -19.58 -13.81 -5.72
CA LYS A 97 -18.48 -14.64 -6.21
C LYS A 97 -17.19 -14.54 -5.38
N ASN A 98 -16.90 -13.38 -4.80
CA ASN A 98 -15.63 -13.11 -4.14
C ASN A 98 -15.73 -12.96 -2.61
N HIS A 99 -16.88 -13.26 -1.99
CA HIS A 99 -17.12 -13.02 -0.57
C HIS A 99 -16.07 -13.68 0.35
N GLY A 100 -15.58 -14.88 0.01
CA GLY A 100 -14.50 -15.56 0.72
C GLY A 100 -13.08 -15.13 0.32
N ARG A 101 -12.95 -14.34 -0.76
CA ARG A 101 -11.69 -13.89 -1.40
C ARG A 101 -11.40 -12.41 -1.23
N ILE A 102 -12.31 -11.64 -0.61
CA ILE A 102 -12.11 -10.24 -0.28
C ILE A 102 -11.68 -10.15 1.19
N ALA A 103 -10.50 -9.59 1.42
CA ALA A 103 -10.08 -9.14 2.74
C ALA A 103 -10.26 -7.62 2.87
N VAL A 104 -10.57 -7.20 4.09
CA VAL A 104 -10.46 -5.81 4.53
C VAL A 104 -9.63 -5.84 5.82
N LYS A 105 -8.54 -5.10 5.82
CA LYS A 105 -7.71 -4.79 6.99
C LYS A 105 -7.61 -3.27 7.12
#